data_AF-A0A6C0LEP6-F1
#
_entry.id   AF-A0A6C0LEP6-F1
#
_cell.length_a   1.000
_cell.length_b   1.000
_cell.length_c   1.000
_cell.angle_alpha   90.00
_cell.angle_beta   90.00
_cell.angle_gamma   90.00
#
_symmetry.space_group_name_H-M   'P 1'
#
loop_
_entity.id
_entity.type
_entity.pdbx_description
1 polymer ?
#
loop_
_entity_poly.entity_id
_entity_poly.type
_entity_poly.pdbx_seq_one_letter_code
_entity_poly.pdbx_strand_id
1 'polypeptide(L)'
;MYYKVIFNIKMNNKANNIARCIYDKIKDIRCENKEWLVNSTNGYIFAHVELPLYEKEYLESVIYEYGIQKAIEKFIVNKKCYEVIMNLVENDEKKLYLGLAYYIVSEQFEYMSFEYISA
;
A
#
# COMPACT_ATOMS: atom_id res chain seq x y z
N MET A 1 7.09 -21.94 -28.54
CA MET A 1 6.19 -20.85 -28.12
C MET A 1 5.98 -21.00 -26.63
N TYR A 2 6.60 -20.13 -25.83
CA TYR A 2 6.49 -20.16 -24.37
C TYR A 2 5.67 -18.94 -23.92
N TYR A 3 4.65 -19.19 -23.11
CA TYR A 3 3.86 -18.16 -22.45
C TYR A 3 4.62 -17.70 -21.20
N LYS A 4 4.87 -16.40 -21.10
CA LYS A 4 5.38 -15.77 -19.88
C LYS A 4 4.26 -15.00 -19.21
N VAL A 5 4.08 -15.21 -17.91
CA VAL A 5 3.15 -14.43 -17.10
C VAL A 5 3.89 -13.20 -16.58
N ILE A 6 3.39 -12.01 -16.91
CA ILE A 6 3.93 -10.74 -16.43
C ILE A 6 2.87 -10.08 -15.55
N PHE A 7 3.30 -9.62 -14.37
CA PHE A 7 2.49 -8.87 -13.44
C PHE A 7 2.77 -7.36 -13.57
N ASN A 8 1.73 -6.54 -13.44
CA ASN A 8 1.82 -5.09 -13.34
C ASN A 8 0.96 -4.55 -12.20
N ILE A 9 1.16 -3.27 -11.91
CA ILE A 9 0.45 -2.54 -10.86
C ILE A 9 -0.72 -1.78 -11.48
N LYS A 10 -1.89 -1.86 -10.83
CA LYS A 10 -3.08 -1.09 -11.13
C LYS A 10 -3.52 -0.33 -9.88
N MET A 11 -4.13 0.83 -10.07
CA MET A 11 -4.73 1.59 -8.97
C MET A 11 -6.26 1.56 -9.07
N ASN A 12 -6.94 1.22 -7.98
CA ASN A 12 -8.38 1.04 -7.93
C ASN A 12 -9.17 2.34 -7.78
N ASN A 13 -8.63 3.30 -7.02
CA ASN A 13 -9.28 4.57 -6.77
C ASN A 13 -8.25 5.70 -6.86
N LYS A 14 -8.57 6.73 -7.66
CA LYS A 14 -7.70 7.89 -7.89
C LYS A 14 -7.93 9.04 -6.92
N ALA A 15 -8.85 8.90 -5.97
CA ALA A 15 -9.20 9.95 -5.02
C ALA A 15 -8.12 10.17 -3.94
N ASN A 16 -7.34 9.15 -3.60
CA ASN A 16 -6.26 9.28 -2.63
C ASN A 16 -5.01 9.86 -3.32
N ASN A 17 -4.65 11.10 -2.96
CA ASN A 17 -3.52 11.82 -3.58
C ASN A 17 -2.16 11.18 -3.30
N ILE A 18 -1.96 10.59 -2.11
CA ILE A 18 -0.73 9.86 -1.76
C ILE A 18 -0.60 8.64 -2.66
N ALA A 19 -1.66 7.82 -2.75
CA ALA A 19 -1.68 6.63 -3.60
C ALA A 19 -1.45 6.99 -5.07
N ARG A 20 -2.06 8.08 -5.56
CA ARG A 20 -1.85 8.58 -6.92
C ARG A 20 -0.40 8.99 -7.18
N CYS A 21 0.21 9.74 -6.26
CA CYS A 21 1.60 10.17 -6.35
C CYS A 21 2.55 8.96 -6.44
N ILE A 22 2.31 7.94 -5.61
CA ILE A 22 3.08 6.69 -5.63
C ILE A 22 2.86 5.96 -6.96
N TYR A 23 1.60 5.78 -7.37
CA TYR A 23 1.25 5.05 -8.59
C TYR A 23 1.89 5.66 -9.83
N ASP A 24 1.87 6.99 -9.97
CA ASP A 24 2.45 7.67 -11.12
C ASP A 24 3.97 7.40 -11.29
N LYS A 25 4.67 7.03 -10.21
CA LYS A 25 6.09 6.67 -10.24
C LYS A 25 6.35 5.19 -10.53
N ILE A 26 5.40 4.30 -10.23
CA ILE A 26 5.61 2.84 -10.29
C ILE A 26 4.72 2.11 -11.31
N LYS A 27 3.77 2.80 -11.95
CA LYS A 27 2.77 2.21 -12.87
C LYS A 27 3.34 1.42 -14.05
N ASP A 28 4.56 1.76 -14.48
CA ASP A 28 5.20 1.14 -15.65
C ASP A 28 6.06 -0.08 -15.27
N ILE A 29 6.22 -0.37 -13.98
CA ILE A 29 6.95 -1.56 -13.51
C ILE A 29 6.19 -2.83 -13.89
N ARG A 30 6.93 -3.77 -14.49
CA ARG A 30 6.46 -5.09 -14.89
C ARG A 30 7.41 -6.15 -14.35
N CYS A 31 6.87 -7.24 -13.81
CA CYS A 31 7.69 -8.29 -13.20
C CYS A 31 7.09 -9.67 -13.43
N GLU A 32 7.92 -10.70 -13.64
CA GLU A 32 7.47 -12.10 -13.70
C GLU A 32 7.22 -12.67 -12.29
N ASN A 33 7.82 -12.07 -11.25
CA ASN A 33 7.66 -12.47 -9.86
C ASN A 33 6.64 -11.57 -9.14
N LYS A 34 5.43 -12.10 -8.91
CA LYS A 34 4.36 -11.40 -8.19
C LYS A 34 4.75 -11.03 -6.76
N GLU A 35 5.37 -11.94 -6.02
CA GLU A 35 5.72 -11.73 -4.62
C GLU A 35 6.74 -10.60 -4.48
N TRP A 36 7.75 -10.59 -5.34
CA TRP A 36 8.73 -9.50 -5.38
C TRP A 36 8.05 -8.16 -5.71
N LEU A 37 7.13 -8.14 -6.67
CA LEU A 37 6.40 -6.92 -7.05
C LEU A 37 5.55 -6.38 -5.90
N VAL A 38 4.84 -7.26 -5.19
CA VAL A 38 4.03 -6.92 -4.00
C VAL A 38 4.92 -6.36 -2.89
N ASN A 39 5.99 -7.08 -2.53
CA ASN A 39 6.87 -6.69 -1.43
C ASN A 39 7.60 -5.37 -1.73
N SER A 40 8.04 -5.17 -2.97
CA SER A 40 8.71 -3.94 -3.39
C SER A 40 7.76 -2.74 -3.38
N THR A 41 6.52 -2.94 -3.83
CA THR A 41 5.49 -1.88 -3.80
C THR A 41 5.13 -1.53 -2.36
N ASN A 42 4.90 -2.52 -1.49
CA ASN A 42 4.60 -2.31 -0.08
C ASN A 42 5.74 -1.57 0.64
N GLY A 43 6.99 -1.99 0.41
CA GLY A 43 8.16 -1.29 0.95
C GLY A 43 8.25 0.16 0.48
N TYR A 44 7.96 0.41 -0.80
CA TYR A 44 7.93 1.76 -1.34
C TYR A 44 6.82 2.63 -0.74
N ILE A 45 5.61 2.07 -0.55
CA ILE A 45 4.50 2.78 0.08
C ILE A 45 4.85 3.18 1.51
N PHE A 46 5.38 2.25 2.30
CA PHE A 46 5.77 2.53 3.69
C PHE A 46 6.83 3.62 3.77
N ALA A 47 7.91 3.48 2.98
CA ALA A 47 8.96 4.49 2.91
C ALA A 47 8.44 5.85 2.45
N HIS A 48 7.42 5.88 1.57
CA HIS A 48 6.82 7.13 1.12
C HIS A 48 6.01 7.82 2.21
N VAL A 49 5.17 7.09 2.94
CA VAL A 49 4.35 7.68 4.02
C VAL A 49 5.18 8.11 5.22
N GLU A 50 6.38 7.55 5.42
CA GLU A 50 7.32 7.95 6.46
C GLU A 50 8.11 9.23 6.09
N LEU A 51 8.06 9.69 4.84
CA LEU A 51 8.80 10.88 4.43
C LEU A 51 8.39 12.10 5.27
N PRO A 52 9.36 12.93 5.71
CA PRO A 52 9.11 14.12 6.55
C PRO A 52 8.35 15.24 5.83
N LEU A 53 7.90 14.99 4.60
CA LEU A 53 7.05 15.89 3.81
C LEU A 53 5.57 15.77 4.18
N TYR A 54 5.17 14.70 4.87
CA TYR A 54 3.83 14.53 5.39
C TYR A 54 3.77 14.96 6.85
N GLU A 55 3.04 16.04 7.11
CA GLU A 55 2.67 16.39 8.48
C GLU A 55 1.79 15.28 9.06
N LYS A 56 1.92 15.06 10.38
CA LYS A 56 1.17 14.01 11.07
C LYS A 56 -0.33 14.21 10.89
N GLU A 57 -0.79 15.46 10.98
CA GLU A 57 -2.17 15.90 10.82
C GLU A 57 -2.74 15.52 9.44
N TYR A 58 -1.91 15.56 8.40
CA TYR A 58 -2.31 15.15 7.05
C TYR A 58 -2.50 13.63 6.95
N LEU A 59 -1.64 12.84 7.59
CA LEU A 59 -1.82 11.38 7.61
C LEU A 59 -3.02 10.97 8.47
N GLU A 60 -3.27 11.69 9.56
CA GLU A 60 -4.49 11.53 10.37
C GLU A 60 -5.75 11.89 9.58
N SER A 61 -5.71 12.88 8.68
CA SER A 61 -6.85 13.19 7.81
C SER A 61 -7.12 12.09 6.79
N VAL A 62 -6.09 11.42 6.26
CA VAL A 62 -6.27 10.23 5.39
C VAL A 62 -6.98 9.11 6.14
N ILE A 63 -6.63 8.88 7.41
CA ILE A 63 -7.31 7.91 8.27
C ILE A 63 -8.76 8.33 8.54
N TYR A 64 -8.97 9.62 8.78
CA TYR A 64 -10.30 10.18 9.01
C TYR A 64 -11.23 9.99 7.80
N GLU A 65 -10.75 10.30 6.59
CA GLU A 65 -11.47 10.16 5.32
C GLU A 65 -11.82 8.71 4.98
N TYR A 66 -10.95 7.76 5.34
CA TYR A 66 -11.24 6.33 5.23
C TYR A 66 -12.43 5.89 6.13
N GLY A 67 -12.70 6.66 7.17
CA GLY A 67 -13.77 6.47 8.14
C GLY A 67 -13.24 5.80 9.40
N ILE A 68 -13.21 6.56 10.51
CA ILE A 68 -12.71 6.10 11.81
C ILE A 68 -13.36 4.76 12.23
N GLN A 69 -14.67 4.60 12.04
CA GLN A 69 -15.36 3.37 12.43
C GLN A 69 -14.87 2.14 11.64
N LYS A 70 -14.65 2.29 10.33
CA LYS A 70 -14.07 1.24 9.48
C LYS A 70 -12.62 0.95 9.87
N ALA A 71 -11.85 1.98 10.22
CA ALA A 71 -10.48 1.83 10.69
C ALA A 71 -10.44 1.06 12.03
N ILE A 72 -11.32 1.39 12.99
CA ILE A 72 -11.40 0.69 14.28
C ILE A 72 -11.78 -0.78 14.06
N GLU A 73 -12.85 -1.06 13.31
CA GLU A 73 -13.29 -2.43 13.05
C GLU A 73 -12.22 -3.27 12.35
N LYS A 74 -11.51 -2.68 11.40
CA LYS A 74 -10.53 -3.40 10.59
C LYS A 74 -9.16 -3.54 11.25
N PHE A 75 -8.72 -2.55 12.03
CA PHE A 75 -7.36 -2.49 12.55
C PHE A 75 -7.24 -2.68 14.05
N ILE A 76 -8.27 -2.32 14.83
CA ILE A 76 -8.24 -2.43 16.30
C ILE A 76 -8.94 -3.71 16.76
N VAL A 77 -10.08 -4.04 16.14
CA VAL A 77 -10.85 -5.25 16.53
C VAL A 77 -10.21 -6.53 15.95
N ASN A 78 -9.59 -6.45 14.78
CA ASN A 78 -8.89 -7.58 14.17
C ASN A 78 -7.43 -7.67 14.68
N LYS A 79 -7.22 -8.50 15.70
CA LYS A 79 -5.90 -8.73 16.32
C LYS A 79 -4.77 -9.05 15.34
N LYS A 80 -5.04 -9.80 14.27
CA LYS A 80 -4.01 -10.14 13.28
C LYS A 80 -3.55 -8.92 12.48
N CYS A 81 -4.49 -8.05 12.10
CA CYS A 81 -4.15 -6.81 11.38
C CYS A 81 -3.41 -5.83 12.30
N TYR A 82 -3.83 -5.74 13.57
CA TYR A 82 -3.16 -4.95 14.58
C TYR A 82 -1.70 -5.37 14.78
N GLU A 83 -1.44 -6.68 14.96
CA GLU A 83 -0.09 -7.21 15.15
C GLU A 83 0.82 -6.94 13.94
N VAL A 84 0.29 -7.06 12.71
CA VAL A 84 1.05 -6.73 11.50
C VAL A 84 1.45 -5.25 11.48
N ILE A 85 0.51 -4.37 11.80
CA ILE A 85 0.75 -2.92 11.84
C ILE A 85 1.77 -2.58 12.93
N MET A 86 1.62 -3.14 14.13
CA MET A 86 2.54 -2.90 15.24
C MET A 86 3.95 -3.41 14.93
N ASN A 87 4.08 -4.57 14.30
CA ASN A 87 5.38 -5.05 13.83
C ASN A 87 6.01 -4.13 12.77
N LEU A 88 5.20 -3.58 11.86
CA LEU A 88 5.66 -2.64 10.84
C LEU A 88 6.23 -1.36 11.45
N VAL A 89 5.62 -0.87 12.55
CA VAL A 89 6.05 0.35 13.24
C VAL A 89 6.95 0.09 14.45
N GLU A 90 7.62 -1.07 14.48
CA GLU A 90 8.59 -1.45 15.53
C GLU A 90 8.00 -1.44 16.95
N ASN A 91 6.71 -1.73 17.07
CA ASN A 91 5.91 -1.67 18.30
C ASN A 91 5.85 -0.28 18.96
N ASP A 92 6.11 0.80 18.22
CA ASP A 92 5.94 2.18 18.70
C ASP A 92 4.49 2.65 18.45
N GLU A 93 3.67 2.68 19.50
CA GLU A 93 2.29 3.14 19.44
C GLU A 93 2.15 4.58 18.94
N LYS A 94 3.17 5.43 19.14
CA LYS A 94 3.15 6.82 18.62
C LYS A 94 3.18 6.85 17.10
N LYS A 95 3.70 5.80 16.46
CA LYS A 95 3.78 5.62 15.01
C LYS A 95 2.60 4.84 14.43
N LEU A 96 1.60 4.47 15.23
CA LEU A 96 0.44 3.70 14.77
C LEU A 96 -0.26 4.36 13.55
N TYR A 97 -0.31 5.69 13.52
CA TYR A 97 -0.86 6.44 12.39
C TYR A 97 -0.14 6.15 11.05
N LEU A 98 1.19 5.91 11.07
CA LEU A 98 1.95 5.54 9.87
C LEU A 98 1.53 4.18 9.35
N GLY A 99 1.38 3.20 10.25
CA GLY A 99 0.97 1.85 9.85
C GLY A 99 -0.46 1.79 9.33
N LEU A 100 -1.37 2.58 9.92
CA LEU A 100 -2.73 2.74 9.40
C LEU A 100 -2.74 3.42 8.03
N ALA A 101 -2.01 4.53 7.87
CA ALA A 101 -1.90 5.24 6.60
C ALA A 101 -1.29 4.35 5.49
N TYR A 102 -0.21 3.62 5.81
CA TYR A 102 0.38 2.62 4.93
C TYR A 102 -0.66 1.62 4.42
N TYR A 103 -1.48 1.07 5.32
CA TYR A 103 -2.45 0.06 4.94
C TYR A 103 -3.54 0.63 4.03
N ILE A 104 -4.10 1.80 4.39
CA ILE A 104 -5.13 2.48 3.61
C ILE A 104 -4.63 2.80 2.20
N VAL A 105 -3.37 3.25 2.09
CA VAL A 105 -2.73 3.52 0.80
C VAL A 105 -2.48 2.23 0.02
N SER A 106 -2.04 1.16 0.68
CA SER A 106 -1.79 -0.15 0.06
C SER A 106 -3.05 -0.78 -0.53
N GLU A 107 -4.21 -0.59 0.09
CA GLU A 107 -5.51 -1.06 -0.45
C GLU A 107 -5.88 -0.44 -1.80
N GLN A 108 -5.23 0.67 -2.18
CA GLN A 108 -5.49 1.30 -3.47
C GLN A 108 -4.80 0.58 -4.63
N PHE A 109 -3.88 -0.36 -4.37
CA PHE A 109 -3.08 -1.04 -5.37
C PHE A 109 -3.53 -2.49 -5.60
N GLU A 110 -3.70 -2.84 -6.87
CA GLU A 110 -3.95 -4.20 -7.34
C GLU A 110 -2.81 -4.67 -8.25
N TYR A 111 -2.65 -5.99 -8.34
CA TYR A 111 -1.65 -6.62 -9.19
C TYR A 111 -2.35 -7.52 -10.21
N MET A 112 -2.25 -7.18 -11.48
CA MET A 112 -2.84 -7.97 -12.56
C MET A 112 -1.77 -8.74 -13.31
N SER A 113 -2.13 -9.91 -13.84
CA SER A 113 -1.28 -10.73 -14.70
C SER A 113 -1.75 -10.71 -16.14
N PHE A 114 -0.83 -10.77 -17.09
CA PHE A 114 -1.12 -11.05 -18.49
C PHE A 114 -0.11 -12.02 -19.07
N GLU A 115 -0.60 -12.84 -20.00
CA GLU A 115 0.22 -13.79 -20.75
C GLU A 115 0.83 -13.09 -21.96
N TYR A 116 2.14 -13.17 -22.07
CA TYR A 116 2.89 -12.68 -23.21
C TYR A 116 3.50 -13.86 -23.96
N ILE A 117 3.28 -13.90 -25.27
CA ILE A 117 3.90 -14.87 -26.17
C ILE A 117 5.29 -14.38 -26.52
N SER A 118 6.32 -15.09 -26.05
CA SER A 118 7.68 -14.90 -26.56
C SER A 118 7.82 -15.66 -27.88
N ALA A 119 8.19 -14.92 -28.94
CA ALA A 119 8.47 -15.44 -30.27
C ALA A 119 9.79 -16.22 -30.30
#